data_AF-A0A165JKP3-F1
#
_entry.id   AF-A0A165JKP3-F1
#
_cell.length_a   1.000
_cell.length_b   1.000
_cell.length_c   1.000
_cell.angle_alpha   90.00
_cell.angle_beta   90.00
_cell.angle_gamma   90.00
#
_symmetry.space_group_name_H-M   'P 1'
#
loop_
_entity.id
_entity.type
_entity.pdbx_description
1 polymer ?
#
loop_
_entity_poly.entity_id
_entity_poly.type
_entity_poly.pdbx_seq_one_letter_code
_entity_poly.pdbx_strand_id
1 'polypeptide(L)'
;MFRPAYTHTTSSFRQIYRVHFRQMSDGKPHPGAKEVAVEHVVESDSSFAHVSVVIQVVGDHVVIMFSGRLNIARLDSLAVWDWTTGQLKGTVGVSEPKSIHTFVMLSPCQFLLAPPATRHLEVYRFDTSRTQPPTPLRCEARFELPPSYIVQTVIFRAEPASFNSTPYTGPRRPFGVEPEKGIVSFTVQLATQTEGFMRRFIARRQTFLDYGALETVPWTAWRHLTRWDAIEWPPNWICYTMGARHVMLGSGDDASGEIVPDGEETPIRVQDFDPALLRDVRSGRLGVPEDGNIEVHIREAGTAGIPDSDADEIENENESRDAKHESEDAKPVLGLPCVEITTKQTFDFAGILLDEDRIIGLTVNARGDITDLDVFLMGGVRRARQDESTQ
;
A
#
# COMPACT_ATOMS: atom_id res chain seq x y z
N MET A 1 -17.11 -11.77 -51.14
CA MET A 1 -18.39 -11.18 -50.66
C MET A 1 -18.22 -10.92 -49.16
N PHE A 2 -17.80 -9.71 -48.79
CA PHE A 2 -17.55 -9.34 -47.38
C PHE A 2 -18.88 -9.00 -46.71
N ARG A 3 -19.20 -9.66 -45.59
CA ARG A 3 -20.35 -9.30 -44.75
C ARG A 3 -20.06 -7.96 -44.05
N PRO A 4 -21.01 -7.01 -43.98
CA PRO A 4 -20.83 -5.79 -43.21
C PRO A 4 -20.67 -6.13 -41.73
N ALA A 5 -19.72 -5.49 -41.06
CA ALA A 5 -19.58 -5.58 -39.61
C ALA A 5 -20.86 -5.05 -38.94
N TYR A 6 -21.50 -5.90 -38.13
CA TYR A 6 -22.63 -5.50 -37.30
C TYR A 6 -22.16 -4.44 -36.31
N THR A 7 -22.64 -3.21 -36.45
CA THR A 7 -22.51 -2.16 -35.44
C THR A 7 -23.46 -2.48 -34.29
N HIS A 8 -23.00 -3.27 -33.32
CA HIS A 8 -23.71 -3.43 -32.07
C HIS A 8 -23.78 -2.07 -31.36
N THR A 9 -24.96 -1.47 -31.36
CA THR A 9 -25.30 -0.36 -30.47
C THR A 9 -25.42 -0.94 -29.07
N THR A 10 -24.30 -1.02 -28.34
CA THR A 10 -24.34 -1.47 -26.94
C THR A 10 -25.00 -0.36 -26.13
N SER A 11 -26.19 -0.64 -25.60
CA SER A 11 -26.88 0.25 -24.66
C SER A 11 -26.00 0.41 -23.42
N SER A 12 -25.43 1.59 -23.19
CA SER A 12 -24.73 1.89 -21.95
C SER A 12 -25.74 2.29 -20.87
N PHE A 13 -25.58 1.72 -19.69
CA PHE A 13 -26.28 2.13 -18.48
C PHE A 13 -25.47 3.20 -17.76
N ARG A 14 -26.16 4.17 -17.18
CA ARG A 14 -25.54 5.24 -16.39
C ARG A 14 -25.99 5.12 -14.94
N GLN A 15 -25.05 4.94 -14.03
CA GLN A 15 -25.29 4.95 -12.60
C GLN A 15 -24.76 6.27 -12.03
N ILE A 16 -25.58 6.95 -11.22
CA ILE A 16 -25.21 8.21 -10.56
C ILE A 16 -24.93 7.91 -9.09
N TYR A 17 -23.70 8.16 -8.67
CA TYR A 17 -23.25 8.04 -7.29
C TYR A 17 -23.28 9.40 -6.63
N ARG A 18 -23.95 9.52 -5.49
CA ARG A 18 -24.07 10.77 -4.72
C ARG A 18 -23.24 10.65 -3.45
N VAL A 19 -22.26 11.53 -3.29
CA VAL A 19 -21.34 11.56 -2.14
C VAL A 19 -21.77 12.70 -1.23
N HIS A 20 -22.25 12.36 -0.03
CA HIS A 20 -22.72 13.34 0.95
C HIS A 20 -21.63 13.67 1.97
N PHE A 21 -21.45 14.95 2.29
CA PHE A 21 -20.57 15.40 3.38
C PHE A 21 -21.42 15.75 4.60
N ARG A 22 -21.26 15.00 5.70
CA ARG A 22 -22.14 15.11 6.89
C ARG A 22 -21.34 15.19 8.18
N GLN A 23 -21.93 15.80 9.20
CA GLN A 23 -21.44 15.73 10.57
C GLN A 23 -21.84 14.39 11.20
N MET A 24 -20.91 13.76 11.90
CA MET A 24 -21.20 12.53 12.63
C MET A 24 -22.15 12.76 13.82
N SER A 25 -22.10 13.94 14.44
CA SER A 25 -22.87 14.26 15.66
C SER A 25 -24.38 14.27 15.47
N ASP A 26 -24.87 14.73 14.31
CA ASP A 26 -26.31 14.91 14.06
C ASP A 26 -26.75 14.52 12.65
N GLY A 27 -25.83 14.02 11.81
CA GLY A 27 -26.11 13.62 10.43
C GLY A 27 -26.43 14.78 9.46
N LYS A 28 -26.38 16.03 9.91
CA LYS A 28 -26.63 17.21 9.06
C LYS A 28 -25.47 17.43 8.08
N PRO A 29 -25.68 18.23 7.00
CA PRO A 29 -24.60 18.58 6.10
C PRO A 29 -23.40 19.19 6.84
N HIS A 30 -22.19 18.85 6.41
CA HIS A 30 -20.96 19.33 7.03
C HIS A 30 -20.85 20.86 6.87
N PRO A 31 -20.63 21.65 7.94
CA PRO A 31 -20.66 23.12 7.88
C PRO A 31 -19.54 23.72 7.02
N GLY A 32 -18.43 22.98 6.85
CA GLY A 32 -17.34 23.36 5.95
C GLY A 32 -17.55 23.00 4.48
N ALA A 33 -18.61 22.27 4.14
CA ALA A 33 -18.91 21.90 2.76
C ALA A 33 -19.92 22.89 2.16
N LYS A 34 -19.53 23.56 1.07
CA LYS A 34 -20.40 24.46 0.32
C LYS A 34 -21.55 23.70 -0.33
N GLU A 35 -21.26 22.53 -0.89
CA GLU A 35 -22.25 21.64 -1.50
C GLU A 35 -22.57 20.50 -0.54
N VAL A 36 -23.87 20.19 -0.36
CA VAL A 36 -24.33 19.11 0.54
C VAL A 36 -23.91 17.73 0.02
N ALA A 37 -23.79 17.61 -1.30
CA ALA A 37 -23.31 16.42 -1.98
C ALA A 37 -22.68 16.76 -3.32
N VAL A 38 -21.79 15.88 -3.79
CA VAL A 38 -21.29 15.86 -5.17
C VAL A 38 -21.76 14.59 -5.87
N GLU A 39 -21.84 14.62 -7.20
CA GLU A 39 -22.30 13.50 -8.01
C GLU A 39 -21.22 13.03 -8.97
N HIS A 40 -21.15 11.71 -9.17
CA HIS A 40 -20.27 11.07 -10.15
C HIS A 40 -21.07 10.09 -11.00
N VAL A 41 -20.87 10.13 -12.31
CA VAL A 41 -21.54 9.22 -13.25
C VAL A 41 -20.55 8.12 -13.63
N VAL A 42 -20.94 6.87 -13.37
CA VAL A 42 -20.22 5.68 -13.83
C VAL A 42 -21.02 5.05 -14.95
N GLU A 43 -20.41 4.91 -16.12
CA GLU A 43 -21.00 4.20 -17.26
C GLU A 43 -20.74 2.70 -17.10
N SER A 44 -21.75 1.88 -17.40
CA SER A 44 -21.69 0.42 -17.30
C SER A 44 -22.38 -0.24 -18.47
N ASP A 45 -21.90 -1.43 -18.85
CA ASP A 45 -22.61 -2.28 -19.81
C ASP A 45 -23.76 -3.08 -19.13
N SER A 46 -23.95 -2.95 -17.81
CA SER A 46 -24.99 -3.67 -17.05
C SER A 46 -25.70 -2.78 -16.03
N SER A 47 -27.03 -2.88 -15.96
CA SER A 47 -27.84 -2.24 -14.91
C SER A 47 -27.60 -2.81 -13.51
N PHE A 48 -27.03 -4.02 -13.42
CA PHE A 48 -26.77 -4.74 -12.16
C PHE A 48 -25.30 -4.71 -11.75
N ALA A 49 -24.50 -3.82 -12.32
CA ALA A 49 -23.11 -3.68 -11.93
C ALA A 49 -23.01 -3.24 -10.46
N HIS A 50 -22.48 -4.13 -9.62
CA HIS A 50 -22.08 -3.79 -8.26
C HIS A 50 -20.74 -3.06 -8.31
N VAL A 51 -20.74 -1.81 -7.83
CA VAL A 51 -19.53 -1.00 -7.69
C VAL A 51 -19.02 -1.11 -6.26
N SER A 52 -17.74 -1.44 -6.14
CA SER A 52 -16.94 -1.26 -4.93
C SER A 52 -16.38 0.16 -4.92
N VAL A 53 -16.26 0.76 -3.74
CA VAL A 53 -15.65 2.09 -3.60
C VAL A 53 -14.43 2.04 -2.69
N VAL A 54 -13.37 2.75 -3.08
CA VAL A 54 -12.23 3.05 -2.21
C VAL A 54 -12.19 4.57 -2.04
N ILE A 55 -12.14 5.04 -0.80
CA ILE A 55 -12.21 6.46 -0.47
C ILE A 55 -10.94 6.84 0.30
N GLN A 56 -10.30 7.93 -0.09
CA GLN A 56 -9.27 8.59 0.72
C GLN A 56 -9.59 10.07 0.85
N VAL A 57 -9.50 10.59 2.07
CA VAL A 57 -9.72 12.00 2.38
C VAL A 57 -8.39 12.60 2.82
N VAL A 58 -7.95 13.65 2.14
CA VAL A 58 -6.66 14.29 2.35
C VAL A 58 -6.82 15.81 2.33
N GLY A 59 -6.73 16.43 3.51
CA GLY A 59 -7.02 17.86 3.67
C GLY A 59 -8.44 18.19 3.15
N ASP A 60 -8.51 19.13 2.21
CA ASP A 60 -9.75 19.56 1.57
C ASP A 60 -10.21 18.65 0.42
N HIS A 61 -9.46 17.59 0.11
CA HIS A 61 -9.73 16.72 -1.03
C HIS A 61 -10.33 15.38 -0.61
N VAL A 62 -11.32 14.92 -1.36
CA VAL A 62 -11.82 13.55 -1.32
C VAL A 62 -11.53 12.89 -2.66
N VAL A 63 -10.88 11.72 -2.61
CA VAL A 63 -10.59 10.90 -3.78
C VAL A 63 -11.38 9.62 -3.65
N ILE A 64 -12.17 9.30 -4.67
CA ILE A 64 -13.00 8.10 -4.70
C ILE A 64 -12.72 7.34 -5.97
N MET A 65 -12.36 6.07 -5.81
CA MET A 65 -12.32 5.10 -6.89
C MET A 65 -13.61 4.28 -6.85
N PHE A 66 -14.27 4.19 -7.99
CA PHE A 66 -15.42 3.35 -8.26
C PHE A 66 -14.92 2.19 -9.10
N SER A 67 -15.02 0.96 -8.61
CA SER A 67 -14.53 -0.23 -9.33
C SER A 67 -15.61 -1.30 -9.47
N GLY A 68 -15.71 -1.89 -10.64
CA GLY A 68 -16.67 -2.97 -10.91
C GLY A 68 -16.16 -4.33 -10.43
N ARG A 69 -16.96 -5.08 -9.66
CA ARG A 69 -16.55 -6.38 -9.09
C ARG A 69 -16.15 -7.48 -10.08
N LEU A 70 -16.54 -7.38 -11.36
CA LEU A 70 -16.47 -8.48 -12.33
C LEU A 70 -15.40 -8.31 -13.42
N ASN A 71 -14.36 -7.47 -13.21
CA ASN A 71 -13.35 -7.16 -14.23
C ASN A 71 -13.98 -6.73 -15.58
N ILE A 72 -15.17 -6.12 -15.53
CA ILE A 72 -15.78 -5.53 -16.71
C ILE A 72 -15.07 -4.20 -16.90
N ALA A 73 -14.09 -4.19 -17.81
CA ALA A 73 -13.07 -3.16 -18.01
C ALA A 73 -13.56 -1.71 -18.19
N ARG A 74 -14.87 -1.46 -18.20
CA ARG A 74 -15.49 -0.14 -18.38
C ARG A 74 -16.03 0.50 -17.10
N LEU A 75 -15.99 -0.18 -15.97
CA LEU A 75 -16.59 0.32 -14.73
C LEU A 75 -15.63 1.13 -13.85
N ASP A 76 -14.33 1.00 -14.06
CA ASP A 76 -13.35 1.59 -13.18
C ASP A 76 -13.18 3.09 -13.50
N SER A 77 -13.47 3.93 -12.51
CA SER A 77 -13.19 5.36 -12.59
C SER A 77 -12.71 5.87 -11.25
N LEU A 78 -11.89 6.91 -11.29
CA LEU A 78 -11.45 7.62 -10.10
C LEU A 78 -11.78 9.09 -10.27
N ALA A 79 -12.26 9.72 -9.21
CA ALA A 79 -12.59 11.13 -9.20
C ALA A 79 -12.04 11.81 -7.95
N VAL A 80 -11.55 13.03 -8.13
CA VAL A 80 -10.99 13.88 -7.09
C VAL A 80 -11.88 15.10 -6.96
N TRP A 81 -12.37 15.39 -5.76
CA TRP A 81 -13.09 16.62 -5.46
C TRP A 81 -12.40 17.39 -4.35
N ASP A 82 -12.52 18.71 -4.38
CA ASP A 82 -12.44 19.52 -3.18
C ASP A 82 -13.80 19.48 -2.50
N TRP A 83 -13.89 18.79 -1.35
CA TRP A 83 -15.15 18.58 -0.65
C TRP A 83 -15.68 19.85 0.01
N THR A 84 -14.80 20.82 0.28
CA THR A 84 -15.19 22.10 0.88
C THR A 84 -15.92 22.99 -0.12
N THR A 85 -15.54 22.92 -1.41
CA THR A 85 -16.14 23.72 -2.48
C THR A 85 -17.13 22.95 -3.35
N GLY A 86 -17.09 21.62 -3.31
CA GLY A 86 -17.83 20.73 -4.21
C GLY A 86 -17.20 20.62 -5.62
N GLN A 87 -16.04 21.25 -5.84
CA GLN A 87 -15.41 21.31 -7.15
C GLN A 87 -14.74 19.99 -7.52
N LEU A 88 -15.10 19.43 -8.67
CA LEU A 88 -14.36 18.32 -9.29
C LEU A 88 -12.98 18.83 -9.74
N LYS A 89 -11.90 18.20 -9.29
CA LYS A 89 -10.53 18.53 -9.69
C LYS A 89 -10.09 17.76 -10.93
N GLY A 90 -10.55 16.52 -11.08
CA GLY A 90 -10.28 15.70 -12.25
C GLY A 90 -10.73 14.25 -12.07
N THR A 91 -10.62 13.47 -13.16
CA THR A 91 -11.02 12.05 -13.19
C THR A 91 -10.02 11.19 -13.94
N VAL A 92 -9.87 9.92 -13.55
CA VAL A 92 -9.21 8.86 -14.33
C VAL A 92 -10.29 7.86 -14.79
N GLY A 93 -10.16 7.30 -15.99
CA GLY A 93 -11.03 6.23 -16.49
C GLY A 93 -12.28 6.70 -17.25
N VAL A 94 -12.64 7.99 -17.19
CA VAL A 94 -13.86 8.52 -17.83
C VAL A 94 -13.70 8.73 -19.34
N SER A 95 -12.61 9.36 -19.78
CA SER A 95 -12.35 9.61 -21.21
C SER A 95 -11.65 8.45 -21.90
N GLU A 96 -10.81 7.74 -21.16
CA GLU A 96 -10.07 6.57 -21.61
C GLU A 96 -10.29 5.48 -20.57
N PRO A 97 -11.08 4.43 -20.88
CA PRO A 97 -11.33 3.34 -19.96
C PRO A 97 -10.00 2.76 -19.49
N LYS A 98 -9.77 2.88 -18.18
CA LYS A 98 -8.58 2.38 -17.52
C LYS A 98 -9.10 1.53 -16.38
N SER A 99 -8.73 0.26 -16.37
CA SER A 99 -9.03 -0.53 -15.18
C SER A 99 -8.09 -0.10 -14.06
N ILE A 100 -8.62 -0.03 -12.84
CA ILE A 100 -7.94 0.50 -11.66
C ILE A 100 -8.26 -0.44 -10.52
N HIS A 101 -7.26 -1.18 -10.04
CA HIS A 101 -7.47 -2.09 -8.91
C HIS A 101 -7.60 -1.35 -7.58
N THR A 102 -6.86 -0.24 -7.43
CA THR A 102 -6.61 0.40 -6.15
C THR A 102 -5.86 1.72 -6.37
N PHE A 103 -5.87 2.60 -5.37
CA PHE A 103 -5.01 3.78 -5.32
C PHE A 103 -4.54 4.08 -3.91
N VAL A 104 -3.52 4.94 -3.79
CA VAL A 104 -3.07 5.48 -2.51
C VAL A 104 -2.56 6.90 -2.65
N MET A 105 -2.92 7.77 -1.71
CA MET A 105 -2.40 9.14 -1.66
C MET A 105 -0.93 9.15 -1.19
N LEU A 106 -0.10 9.88 -1.94
CA LEU A 106 1.33 10.07 -1.66
C LEU A 106 1.62 11.44 -1.03
N SER A 107 0.83 12.45 -1.42
CA SER A 107 0.87 13.82 -0.91
C SER A 107 -0.54 14.43 -0.98
N PRO A 108 -0.77 15.69 -0.54
CA PRO A 108 -2.06 16.36 -0.71
C PRO A 108 -2.57 16.51 -2.15
N CYS A 109 -1.70 16.32 -3.14
CA CYS A 109 -2.02 16.54 -4.55
C CYS A 109 -1.54 15.43 -5.49
N GLN A 110 -0.93 14.37 -4.93
CA GLN A 110 -0.40 13.25 -5.71
C GLN A 110 -0.89 11.92 -5.16
N PHE A 111 -1.13 10.98 -6.06
CA PHE A 111 -1.55 9.62 -5.72
C PHE A 111 -0.91 8.60 -6.66
N LEU A 112 -0.73 7.39 -6.15
CA LEU A 112 -0.18 6.25 -6.87
C LEU A 112 -1.31 5.34 -7.36
N LEU A 113 -1.25 4.95 -8.62
CA LEU A 113 -2.10 3.95 -9.26
C LEU A 113 -1.30 2.74 -9.71
N ALA A 114 -1.97 1.59 -9.70
CA ALA A 114 -1.52 0.37 -10.35
C ALA A 114 -2.57 0.00 -11.40
N PRO A 115 -2.34 0.36 -12.67
CA PRO A 115 -3.15 -0.17 -13.75
C PRO A 115 -2.98 -1.71 -13.80
N PRO A 116 -4.00 -2.48 -14.20
CA PRO A 116 -3.88 -3.91 -14.40
C PRO A 116 -3.04 -4.20 -15.62
N ALA A 117 -2.38 -5.37 -15.60
CA ALA A 117 -1.58 -5.89 -16.70
C ALA A 117 -0.49 -4.91 -17.18
N THR A 118 -0.16 -3.88 -16.39
CA THR A 118 1.00 -3.02 -16.65
C THR A 118 2.20 -3.53 -15.89
N ARG A 119 3.38 -3.30 -16.48
CA ARG A 119 4.68 -3.54 -15.82
C ARG A 119 5.17 -2.29 -15.12
N HIS A 120 4.26 -1.43 -14.68
CA HIS A 120 4.60 -0.19 -14.03
C HIS A 120 3.48 0.30 -13.10
N LEU A 121 3.90 1.07 -12.09
CA LEU A 121 3.03 1.90 -11.25
C LEU A 121 3.01 3.33 -11.82
N GLU A 122 1.97 4.09 -11.54
CA GLU A 122 1.83 5.46 -12.07
C GLU A 122 1.55 6.46 -10.96
N VAL A 123 2.33 7.54 -10.93
CA VAL A 123 2.09 8.68 -10.04
C VAL A 123 1.30 9.72 -10.81
N TYR A 124 0.15 10.10 -10.27
CA TYR A 124 -0.71 11.14 -10.80
C TYR A 124 -0.69 12.37 -9.91
N ARG A 125 -0.91 13.53 -10.53
CA ARG A 125 -1.09 14.81 -9.86
C ARG A 125 -2.34 15.53 -10.31
N PHE A 126 -2.93 16.28 -9.38
CA PHE A 126 -3.97 17.25 -9.66
C PHE A 126 -3.61 18.64 -9.13
N ASP A 127 -4.24 19.66 -9.69
CA ASP A 127 -4.13 21.02 -9.18
C ASP A 127 -4.98 21.19 -7.90
N THR A 128 -4.38 21.79 -6.88
CA THR A 128 -5.03 22.09 -5.60
C THR A 128 -5.64 23.48 -5.58
N SER A 129 -5.42 24.30 -6.62
CA SER A 129 -5.96 25.65 -6.68
C SER A 129 -7.49 25.62 -6.65
N ARG A 130 -8.09 26.45 -5.79
CA ARG A 130 -9.55 26.51 -5.60
C ARG A 130 -10.29 27.24 -6.72
N THR A 131 -9.57 27.98 -7.56
CA THR A 131 -10.14 28.91 -8.53
C THR A 131 -10.07 28.40 -9.97
N GLN A 132 -9.23 27.41 -10.26
CA GLN A 132 -9.09 26.90 -11.62
C GLN A 132 -10.18 25.89 -11.95
N PRO A 133 -10.63 25.82 -13.21
CA PRO A 133 -11.54 24.78 -13.65
C PRO A 133 -10.92 23.37 -13.47
N PRO A 134 -11.75 22.31 -13.47
CA PRO A 134 -11.24 20.94 -13.47
C PRO A 134 -10.21 20.75 -14.59
N THR A 135 -9.02 20.29 -14.24
CA THR A 135 -7.98 19.98 -15.23
C THR A 135 -7.81 18.47 -15.35
N PRO A 136 -7.42 17.95 -16.52
CA PRO A 136 -7.09 16.53 -16.64
C PRO A 136 -6.01 16.15 -15.63
N LEU A 137 -6.20 15.01 -14.96
CA LEU A 137 -5.21 14.47 -14.03
C LEU A 137 -3.95 14.11 -14.82
N ARG A 138 -2.80 14.63 -14.38
CA ARG A 138 -1.53 14.44 -15.08
C ARG A 138 -0.80 13.24 -14.51
N CYS A 139 -0.46 12.26 -15.34
CA CYS A 139 0.53 11.24 -14.99
C CYS A 139 1.92 11.90 -15.00
N GLU A 140 2.58 11.97 -13.85
CA GLU A 140 3.89 12.62 -13.69
C GLU A 140 5.05 11.63 -13.88
N ALA A 141 4.90 10.39 -13.39
CA ALA A 141 5.95 9.38 -13.41
C ALA A 141 5.40 7.97 -13.53
N ARG A 142 6.16 7.08 -14.18
CA ARG A 142 5.89 5.64 -14.28
C ARG A 142 7.03 4.84 -13.68
N PHE A 143 6.76 4.01 -12.68
CA PHE A 143 7.76 3.19 -11.99
C PHE A 143 7.69 1.77 -12.52
N GLU A 144 8.69 1.36 -13.28
CA GLU A 144 8.75 -0.01 -13.81
C GLU A 144 8.83 -1.02 -12.67
N LEU A 145 8.08 -2.11 -12.81
CA LEU A 145 8.11 -3.29 -11.96
C LEU A 145 9.10 -4.32 -12.53
N PRO A 146 9.49 -5.36 -11.77
CA PRO A 146 10.46 -6.33 -12.26
C PRO A 146 10.00 -6.96 -13.60
N PRO A 147 10.88 -7.02 -14.62
CA PRO A 147 10.48 -7.36 -15.99
C PRO A 147 10.05 -8.82 -16.17
N SER A 148 10.49 -9.69 -15.25
CA SER A 148 10.34 -11.16 -15.30
C SER A 148 8.93 -11.64 -14.96
N TYR A 149 8.06 -10.77 -14.47
CA TYR A 149 6.76 -11.16 -13.95
C TYR A 149 5.60 -10.47 -14.67
N ILE A 150 4.53 -11.24 -14.81
CA ILE A 150 3.23 -10.69 -15.19
C ILE A 150 2.53 -10.29 -13.90
N VAL A 151 2.28 -8.99 -13.76
CA VAL A 151 1.53 -8.42 -12.65
C VAL A 151 0.06 -8.59 -12.96
N GLN A 152 -0.59 -9.52 -12.27
CA GLN A 152 -2.01 -9.82 -12.47
C GLN A 152 -2.89 -8.85 -11.70
N THR A 153 -2.56 -8.65 -10.42
CA THR A 153 -3.33 -7.80 -9.50
C THR A 153 -2.36 -7.06 -8.59
N VAL A 154 -2.65 -5.80 -8.32
CA VAL A 154 -1.96 -5.01 -7.29
C VAL A 154 -3.01 -4.46 -6.33
N ILE A 155 -2.77 -4.58 -5.04
CA ILE A 155 -3.64 -4.04 -3.99
C ILE A 155 -2.81 -3.12 -3.11
N PHE A 156 -3.12 -1.82 -3.09
CA PHE A 156 -2.45 -0.86 -2.23
C PHE A 156 -3.13 -0.84 -0.88
N ARG A 157 -2.32 -0.75 0.16
CA ARG A 157 -2.71 -0.38 1.50
C ARG A 157 -1.69 0.61 2.02
N ALA A 158 -2.19 1.77 2.37
CA ALA A 158 -1.50 2.65 3.27
C ALA A 158 -2.55 3.28 4.16
N GLU A 159 -2.13 3.70 5.35
CA GLU A 159 -2.94 4.53 6.22
C GLU A 159 -3.52 5.72 5.44
N PRO A 160 -4.81 6.09 5.64
CA PRO A 160 -5.34 7.35 5.13
C PRO A 160 -4.43 8.45 5.63
N ALA A 161 -3.69 9.06 4.72
CA ALA A 161 -2.65 9.96 5.11
C ALA A 161 -3.29 11.22 5.71
N SER A 162 -3.08 11.41 7.01
CA SER A 162 -3.51 12.61 7.73
C SER A 162 -2.59 13.78 7.37
N PHE A 163 -2.56 14.16 6.08
CA PHE A 163 -1.90 15.38 5.66
C PHE A 163 -2.73 16.55 6.18
N ASN A 164 -2.32 17.11 7.32
CA ASN A 164 -2.84 18.35 7.88
C ASN A 164 -4.36 18.35 8.18
N SER A 165 -5.00 17.20 8.41
CA SER A 165 -6.47 17.09 8.53
C SER A 165 -7.06 17.60 9.86
N THR A 166 -6.37 18.46 10.59
CA THR A 166 -7.04 19.31 11.59
C THR A 166 -6.99 20.77 11.17
N PRO A 167 -8.05 21.30 10.52
CA PRO A 167 -8.37 22.73 10.58
C PRO A 167 -8.78 23.15 12.01
N TYR A 168 -9.03 22.20 12.91
CA TYR A 168 -9.25 22.44 14.33
C TYR A 168 -7.92 22.60 15.06
N THR A 169 -7.34 23.80 14.96
CA THR A 169 -6.58 24.61 15.97
C THR A 169 -5.77 23.95 17.12
N GLY A 170 -5.56 22.65 17.13
CA GLY A 170 -4.66 21.97 18.05
C GLY A 170 -3.23 22.10 17.54
N PRO A 171 -2.23 22.27 18.43
CA PRO A 171 -0.85 22.14 18.02
C PRO A 171 -0.66 20.78 17.35
N ARG A 172 -0.01 20.77 16.18
CA ARG A 172 0.48 19.56 15.53
C ARG A 172 1.08 18.68 16.62
N ARG A 173 0.55 17.46 16.81
CA ARG A 173 1.09 16.56 17.84
C ARG A 173 2.60 16.53 17.61
N PRO A 174 3.44 16.83 18.62
CA PRO A 174 4.89 16.91 18.45
C PRO A 174 5.52 15.62 17.86
N PHE A 175 4.76 14.52 17.90
CA PHE A 175 5.16 13.19 17.48
C PHE A 175 4.31 12.62 16.33
N GLY A 176 3.49 13.43 15.66
CA GLY A 176 2.76 12.97 14.46
C GLY A 176 3.74 12.61 13.36
N VAL A 177 3.65 11.41 12.79
CA VAL A 177 4.49 10.99 11.67
C VAL A 177 4.15 11.89 10.48
N GLU A 178 5.16 12.53 9.88
CA GLU A 178 4.98 13.23 8.61
C GLU A 178 4.46 12.22 7.59
N PRO A 179 3.26 12.40 7.01
CA PRO A 179 2.67 11.36 6.19
C PRO A 179 3.54 11.02 4.98
N GLU A 180 4.30 11.96 4.45
CA GLU A 180 5.30 11.77 3.37
C GLU A 180 6.42 10.80 3.75
N LYS A 181 6.75 10.70 5.05
CA LYS A 181 7.75 9.76 5.59
C LYS A 181 7.18 8.36 5.83
N GLY A 182 5.87 8.19 5.68
CA GLY A 182 5.25 6.88 5.82
C GLY A 182 5.57 5.93 4.67
N ILE A 183 5.09 4.70 4.81
CA ILE A 183 5.25 3.65 3.80
C ILE A 183 3.98 3.47 2.96
N VAL A 184 4.17 2.91 1.78
CA VAL A 184 3.12 2.28 0.99
C VAL A 184 3.40 0.79 1.00
N SER A 185 2.41 0.00 1.44
CA SER A 185 2.42 -1.44 1.26
C SER A 185 1.54 -1.79 0.07
N PHE A 186 1.99 -2.72 -0.77
CA PHE A 186 1.09 -3.35 -1.71
C PHE A 186 1.32 -4.82 -1.86
N THR A 187 0.22 -5.52 -2.06
CA THR A 187 0.23 -6.94 -2.40
C THR A 187 0.19 -7.05 -3.92
N VAL A 188 1.20 -7.70 -4.49
CA VAL A 188 1.28 -8.00 -5.91
C VAL A 188 1.05 -9.49 -6.10
N GLN A 189 0.09 -9.82 -6.95
CA GLN A 189 -0.03 -11.16 -7.52
C GLN A 189 0.85 -11.22 -8.76
N LEU A 190 1.94 -11.95 -8.64
CA LEU A 190 2.87 -12.22 -9.73
C LEU A 190 2.56 -13.59 -10.32
N ALA A 191 2.66 -13.71 -11.63
CA ALA A 191 2.61 -14.98 -12.32
C ALA A 191 3.84 -15.16 -13.20
N THR A 192 4.42 -16.35 -13.14
CA THR A 192 5.29 -16.90 -14.18
C THR A 192 4.45 -17.74 -15.14
N GLN A 193 5.08 -18.39 -16.13
CA GLN A 193 4.37 -19.31 -17.01
C GLN A 193 3.83 -20.54 -16.26
N THR A 194 4.43 -20.90 -15.13
CA THR A 194 4.16 -22.16 -14.43
C THR A 194 3.51 -21.97 -13.06
N GLU A 195 3.77 -20.84 -12.40
CA GLU A 195 3.40 -20.62 -11.01
C GLU A 195 2.90 -19.19 -10.76
N GLY A 196 1.83 -19.08 -9.98
CA GLY A 196 1.36 -17.81 -9.43
C GLY A 196 1.78 -17.70 -7.97
N PHE A 197 2.30 -16.56 -7.57
CA PHE A 197 2.63 -16.30 -6.18
C PHE A 197 2.34 -14.86 -5.79
N MET A 198 2.04 -14.65 -4.52
CA MET A 198 1.82 -13.32 -3.97
C MET A 198 3.08 -12.83 -3.26
N ARG A 199 3.35 -11.54 -3.43
CA ARG A 199 4.43 -10.84 -2.72
C ARG A 199 3.88 -9.57 -2.12
N ARG A 200 4.36 -9.27 -0.93
CA ARG A 200 4.18 -7.96 -0.33
C ARG A 200 5.38 -7.12 -0.70
N PHE A 201 5.07 -5.96 -1.22
CA PHE A 201 6.01 -4.92 -1.53
C PHE A 201 5.84 -3.78 -0.53
N ILE A 202 6.94 -3.24 -0.03
CA ILE A 202 6.93 -2.05 0.81
C ILE A 202 7.94 -1.05 0.26
N ALA A 203 7.51 0.20 0.10
CA ALA A 203 8.40 1.33 -0.18
C ALA A 203 7.99 2.54 0.65
N ARG A 204 8.91 3.47 0.86
CA ARG A 204 8.57 4.77 1.46
C ARG A 204 7.79 5.60 0.44
N ARG A 205 6.79 6.36 0.91
CA ARG A 205 6.06 7.33 0.05
C ARG A 205 7.03 8.30 -0.61
N GLN A 206 8.04 8.75 0.13
CA GLN A 206 9.10 9.62 -0.36
C GLN A 206 9.80 9.09 -1.63
N THR A 207 9.96 7.77 -1.78
CA THR A 207 10.53 7.17 -3.00
C THR A 207 9.75 7.58 -4.24
N PHE A 208 8.42 7.62 -4.17
CA PHE A 208 7.58 8.01 -5.31
C PHE A 208 7.57 9.53 -5.54
N LEU A 209 7.73 10.31 -4.47
CA LEU A 209 7.76 11.77 -4.53
C LEU A 209 9.08 12.28 -5.11
N ASP A 210 10.21 11.70 -4.70
CA ASP A 210 11.56 12.11 -5.14
C ASP A 210 11.76 11.89 -6.64
N TYR A 211 11.21 10.81 -7.17
CA TYR A 211 11.31 10.46 -8.59
C TYR A 211 10.14 11.02 -9.43
N GLY A 212 9.16 11.70 -8.81
CA GLY A 212 7.95 12.17 -9.47
C GLY A 212 8.19 13.17 -10.61
N ALA A 213 9.40 13.72 -10.74
CA ALA A 213 9.79 14.58 -11.87
C ALA A 213 10.28 13.81 -13.10
N LEU A 214 10.55 12.50 -12.99
CA LEU A 214 11.00 11.65 -14.10
C LEU A 214 9.80 10.97 -14.75
N GLU A 215 9.70 11.05 -16.08
CA GLU A 215 8.58 10.45 -16.82
C GLU A 215 8.51 8.92 -16.64
N THR A 216 9.66 8.26 -16.68
CA THR A 216 9.81 6.81 -16.48
C THR A 216 11.00 6.55 -15.55
N VAL A 217 10.77 5.70 -14.54
CA VAL A 217 11.73 5.29 -13.53
C VAL A 217 11.98 3.79 -13.71
N PRO A 218 13.16 3.39 -14.23
CA PRO A 218 13.43 1.99 -14.50
C PRO A 218 13.57 1.21 -13.20
N TRP A 219 13.18 -0.08 -13.20
CA TRP A 219 13.16 -0.94 -12.01
C TRP A 219 14.49 -0.90 -11.24
N THR A 220 15.61 -0.97 -11.97
CA THR A 220 16.97 -0.93 -11.43
C THR A 220 17.29 0.34 -10.62
N ALA A 221 16.64 1.47 -10.96
CA ALA A 221 16.90 2.75 -10.30
C ALA A 221 16.24 2.89 -8.93
N TRP A 222 15.20 2.10 -8.62
CA TRP A 222 14.45 2.25 -7.37
C TRP A 222 14.26 0.95 -6.58
N ARG A 223 14.57 -0.23 -7.15
CA ARG A 223 14.41 -1.54 -6.49
C ARG A 223 15.04 -1.65 -5.10
N HIS A 224 16.19 -1.02 -4.89
CA HIS A 224 16.91 -1.03 -3.61
C HIS A 224 16.22 -0.17 -2.53
N LEU A 225 15.23 0.64 -2.90
CA LEU A 225 14.40 1.43 -2.00
C LEU A 225 13.10 0.69 -1.63
N THR A 226 13.07 -0.62 -1.90
CA THR A 226 11.88 -1.46 -1.76
C THR A 226 12.21 -2.68 -0.93
N ARG A 227 11.20 -3.21 -0.23
CA ARG A 227 11.28 -4.48 0.50
C ARG A 227 10.26 -5.45 -0.06
N TRP A 228 10.71 -6.70 -0.21
CA TRP A 228 9.92 -7.81 -0.73
C TRP A 228 9.81 -8.89 0.32
N ASP A 229 8.60 -9.10 0.79
CA ASP A 229 8.30 -10.18 1.72
C ASP A 229 7.35 -11.17 1.05
N ALA A 230 7.63 -12.46 1.18
CA ALA A 230 6.70 -13.50 0.77
C ALA A 230 5.42 -13.42 1.61
N ILE A 231 4.26 -13.56 0.96
CA ILE A 231 2.96 -13.64 1.64
C ILE A 231 2.07 -14.65 0.93
N GLU A 232 1.25 -15.34 1.69
CA GLU A 232 0.29 -16.30 1.14
C GLU A 232 -0.93 -15.61 0.58
N TRP A 233 -1.58 -14.76 1.37
CA TRP A 233 -2.74 -13.99 0.97
C TRP A 233 -2.68 -12.62 1.64
N PRO A 234 -3.16 -11.55 0.97
CA PRO A 234 -3.39 -10.30 1.66
C PRO A 234 -4.32 -10.59 2.84
N PRO A 235 -3.99 -10.15 4.06
CA PRO A 235 -4.91 -10.29 5.17
C PRO A 235 -6.26 -9.68 4.77
N ASN A 236 -7.35 -10.34 5.13
CA ASN A 236 -8.72 -9.83 4.91
C ASN A 236 -9.00 -8.54 5.71
N TRP A 237 -8.05 -8.11 6.52
CA TRP A 237 -8.13 -7.00 7.45
C TRP A 237 -7.56 -5.72 6.85
N ILE A 238 -8.15 -4.60 7.27
CA ILE A 238 -7.78 -3.25 6.86
C ILE A 238 -6.84 -2.69 7.95
N CYS A 239 -5.99 -1.69 7.67
CA CYS A 239 -5.17 -0.99 8.69
C CYS A 239 -3.96 -1.74 9.29
N TYR A 240 -3.19 -2.49 8.50
CA TYR A 240 -1.93 -3.11 8.96
C TYR A 240 -0.67 -2.25 8.71
N THR A 241 -0.85 -0.97 8.38
CA THR A 241 0.21 0.03 8.18
C THR A 241 -0.16 1.33 8.88
N MET A 242 0.80 1.98 9.53
CA MET A 242 0.63 3.24 10.26
C MET A 242 1.95 4.02 10.19
N GLY A 243 1.94 5.21 9.58
CA GLY A 243 3.17 5.96 9.35
C GLY A 243 4.25 5.13 8.64
N ALA A 244 5.42 4.95 9.28
CA ALA A 244 6.54 4.16 8.77
C ALA A 244 6.52 2.69 9.23
N ARG A 245 5.43 2.24 9.86
CA ARG A 245 5.31 0.90 10.45
C ARG A 245 4.36 0.01 9.68
N HIS A 246 4.66 -1.27 9.74
CA HIS A 246 3.88 -2.36 9.16
C HIS A 246 3.79 -3.48 10.18
N VAL A 247 2.59 -4.03 10.40
CA VAL A 247 2.37 -5.15 11.33
C VAL A 247 1.95 -6.41 10.56
N MET A 248 2.42 -7.57 11.03
CA MET A 248 2.02 -8.88 10.50
C MET A 248 2.03 -9.96 11.58
N LEU A 249 1.38 -11.07 11.27
CA LEU A 249 1.48 -12.33 11.99
C LEU A 249 2.46 -13.26 11.24
N GLY A 250 3.13 -14.17 11.95
CA GLY A 250 3.84 -15.32 11.35
C GLY A 250 5.37 -15.32 11.44
N SER A 251 5.97 -16.49 11.18
CA SER A 251 7.41 -16.79 11.19
C SER A 251 8.08 -16.39 9.87
N GLY A 252 8.01 -15.12 9.48
CA GLY A 252 8.51 -14.72 8.15
C GLY A 252 10.03 -14.57 8.10
N ASP A 253 10.76 -15.64 8.31
CA ASP A 253 12.22 -15.69 8.25
C ASP A 253 12.78 -17.05 7.83
N ASP A 254 11.98 -18.12 7.85
CA ASP A 254 12.40 -19.30 7.13
C ASP A 254 12.38 -18.94 5.63
N ALA A 255 13.52 -19.06 4.97
CA ALA A 255 13.63 -18.86 3.52
C ALA A 255 12.72 -19.83 2.74
N SER A 256 12.16 -20.84 3.42
CA SER A 256 11.12 -21.73 2.90
C SER A 256 9.80 -21.00 2.62
N GLY A 257 9.51 -19.87 3.29
CA GLY A 257 8.19 -19.28 3.24
C GLY A 257 7.12 -20.29 3.65
N GLU A 258 7.46 -21.14 4.63
CA GLU A 258 6.59 -22.23 5.04
C GLU A 258 5.34 -21.65 5.69
N ILE A 259 4.21 -22.16 5.20
CA ILE A 259 2.88 -21.71 5.53
C ILE A 259 2.61 -22.05 6.98
N VAL A 260 2.21 -21.07 7.79
CA VAL A 260 1.67 -21.38 9.11
C VAL A 260 0.20 -21.81 8.93
N PRO A 261 -0.15 -23.06 9.24
CA PRO A 261 -1.53 -23.54 9.14
C PRO A 261 -2.50 -22.65 9.93
N ASP A 262 -3.73 -22.53 9.40
CA ASP A 262 -4.81 -21.87 10.11
C ASP A 262 -5.02 -22.49 11.50
N GLY A 263 -5.04 -21.64 12.53
CA GLY A 263 -5.15 -22.05 13.94
C GLY A 263 -3.82 -22.32 14.66
N GLU A 264 -2.66 -22.18 14.01
CA GLU A 264 -1.39 -22.17 14.73
C GLU A 264 -1.08 -20.79 15.33
N GLU A 265 -0.59 -20.79 16.57
CA GLU A 265 -0.20 -19.56 17.24
C GLU A 265 1.08 -18.98 16.59
N THR A 266 1.06 -17.69 16.30
CA THR A 266 2.20 -16.99 15.67
C THR A 266 2.60 -15.74 16.43
N PRO A 267 3.88 -15.35 16.39
CA PRO A 267 4.29 -14.10 17.00
C PRO A 267 3.75 -12.90 16.18
N ILE A 268 3.55 -11.79 16.89
CA ILE A 268 3.31 -10.49 16.26
C ILE A 268 4.65 -9.92 15.83
N ARG A 269 4.73 -9.44 14.58
CA ARG A 269 5.90 -8.75 14.04
C ARG A 269 5.54 -7.33 13.62
N VAL A 270 6.35 -6.38 14.03
CA VAL A 270 6.28 -4.98 13.60
C VAL A 270 7.57 -4.64 12.87
N GLN A 271 7.44 -4.26 11.61
CA GLN A 271 8.52 -3.70 10.81
C GLN A 271 8.41 -2.18 10.81
N ASP A 272 9.38 -1.51 11.42
CA ASP A 272 9.48 -0.05 11.46
C ASP A 272 10.59 0.42 10.51
N PHE A 273 10.20 1.19 9.51
CA PHE A 273 11.06 1.70 8.45
C PHE A 273 11.59 3.12 8.76
N ASP A 274 11.42 3.63 9.98
CA ASP A 274 12.00 4.91 10.41
C ASP A 274 13.54 4.86 10.42
N PRO A 275 14.22 5.69 9.59
CA PRO A 275 15.68 5.80 9.63
C PRO A 275 16.26 6.15 11.00
N ALA A 276 15.53 6.88 11.84
CA ALA A 276 16.03 7.27 13.16
C ALA A 276 16.10 6.07 14.10
N LEU A 277 15.04 5.25 14.14
CA LEU A 277 15.03 4.01 14.92
C LEU A 277 16.12 3.04 14.44
N LEU A 278 16.28 2.89 13.12
CA LEU A 278 17.35 2.06 12.55
C LEU A 278 18.75 2.51 13.00
N ARG A 279 19.02 3.82 13.02
CA ARG A 279 20.28 4.37 13.55
C ARG A 279 20.42 4.12 15.05
N ASP A 280 19.35 4.24 15.82
CA ASP A 280 19.37 4.05 17.27
C ASP A 280 19.68 2.58 17.62
N VAL A 281 19.10 1.61 16.90
CA VAL A 281 19.43 0.17 17.06
C VAL A 281 20.87 -0.12 16.65
N ARG A 282 21.32 0.35 15.47
CA ARG A 282 22.69 0.13 14.98
C ARG A 282 23.76 0.70 15.91
N SER A 283 23.45 1.78 16.62
CA SER A 283 24.37 2.41 17.57
C SER A 283 24.28 1.85 18.99
N GLY A 284 23.41 0.86 19.23
CA GLY A 284 23.18 0.31 20.57
C GLY A 284 22.52 1.32 21.54
N ARG A 285 21.98 2.44 21.03
CA ARG A 285 21.28 3.46 21.84
C ARG A 285 19.86 3.05 22.20
N LEU A 286 19.34 2.05 21.49
CA LEU A 286 18.06 1.45 21.83
C LEU A 286 18.25 0.39 22.93
N GLY A 287 17.76 0.69 24.13
CA GLY A 287 17.63 -0.33 25.18
C GLY A 287 16.54 -1.31 24.78
N VAL A 288 16.89 -2.59 24.65
CA VAL A 288 15.88 -3.66 24.58
C VAL A 288 15.35 -3.83 26.01
N PRO A 289 14.03 -3.83 26.23
CA PRO A 289 13.46 -4.05 27.57
C PRO A 289 14.02 -5.34 28.19
N GLU A 290 14.50 -5.26 29.43
CA GLU A 290 14.99 -6.43 30.18
C GLU A 290 13.88 -7.48 30.40
N ASP A 291 12.62 -7.02 30.42
CA ASP A 291 11.39 -7.80 30.56
C ASP A 291 11.27 -8.92 29.51
N GLY A 292 12.06 -8.87 28.43
CA GLY A 292 12.39 -10.03 27.62
C GLY A 292 11.26 -10.58 26.74
N ASN A 293 10.09 -9.94 26.68
CA ASN A 293 8.92 -10.43 25.92
C ASN A 293 8.97 -10.09 24.42
N ILE A 294 9.94 -9.29 23.98
CA ILE A 294 10.15 -8.94 22.58
C ILE A 294 11.59 -9.19 22.15
N GLU A 295 11.76 -9.41 20.86
CA GLU A 295 13.04 -9.46 20.18
C GLU A 295 13.13 -8.32 19.17
N VAL A 296 14.32 -7.75 19.02
CA VAL A 296 14.56 -6.64 18.10
C VAL A 296 15.69 -7.03 17.15
N HIS A 297 15.40 -7.05 15.85
CA HIS A 297 16.32 -7.44 14.80
C HIS A 297 16.42 -6.34 13.74
N ILE A 298 17.60 -6.13 13.18
CA ILE A 298 17.74 -5.31 11.98
C ILE A 298 17.58 -6.21 10.77
N ARG A 299 16.67 -5.83 9.86
CA ARG A 299 16.48 -6.51 8.58
C ARG A 299 17.09 -5.64 7.49
N GLU A 300 18.19 -6.10 6.91
CA GLU A 300 18.92 -5.37 5.85
C GLU A 300 18.31 -5.58 4.46
N ALA A 301 17.55 -6.66 4.28
CA ALA A 301 16.88 -6.98 3.03
C ALA A 301 15.50 -7.59 3.28
N GLY A 302 14.72 -7.71 2.22
CA GLY A 302 13.48 -8.50 2.23
C GLY A 302 13.77 -9.99 2.35
N THR A 303 12.74 -10.76 2.68
CA THR A 303 12.85 -12.22 2.82
C THR A 303 12.82 -12.96 1.49
N ALA A 304 12.34 -12.29 0.43
CA ALA A 304 12.33 -12.84 -0.92
C ALA A 304 13.42 -12.18 -1.78
N GLY A 305 14.35 -13.00 -2.27
CA GLY A 305 15.16 -12.62 -3.41
C GLY A 305 14.25 -12.40 -4.60
N ILE A 306 14.39 -11.27 -5.28
CA ILE A 306 13.81 -11.09 -6.61
C ILE A 306 14.84 -11.77 -7.52
N PRO A 307 14.48 -12.83 -8.25
CA PRO A 307 15.33 -13.33 -9.30
C PRO A 307 15.54 -12.18 -10.28
N ASP A 308 16.74 -11.60 -10.27
CA ASP A 308 17.16 -10.69 -11.32
C ASP A 308 17.23 -11.57 -12.58
N SER A 309 16.22 -11.45 -13.45
CA SER A 309 16.18 -12.16 -14.72
C SER A 309 17.11 -11.52 -15.72
N ASP A 310 18.40 -11.47 -15.41
CA ASP A 310 19.42 -11.44 -16.44
C ASP A 310 19.58 -12.91 -16.88
N ALA A 311 18.62 -13.51 -17.58
CA ALA A 311 18.50 -13.48 -19.03
C ALA A 311 19.72 -13.99 -19.82
N ASP A 312 20.77 -14.52 -19.18
CA ASP A 312 21.92 -15.10 -19.90
C ASP A 312 22.27 -16.55 -19.56
N GLU A 313 21.61 -17.21 -18.60
CA GLU A 313 21.71 -18.67 -18.43
C GLU A 313 20.68 -19.41 -19.29
N ILE A 314 20.65 -19.14 -20.60
CA ILE A 314 20.42 -20.22 -21.56
C ILE A 314 21.78 -20.89 -21.68
N GLU A 315 22.16 -21.64 -20.66
CA GLU A 315 23.27 -22.58 -20.76
C GLU A 315 22.90 -23.56 -21.87
N ASN A 316 23.63 -23.49 -22.97
CA ASN A 316 23.69 -24.55 -23.95
C ASN A 316 23.94 -25.87 -23.20
N GLU A 317 22.93 -26.74 -23.12
CA GLU A 317 23.00 -28.08 -22.50
C GLU A 317 24.03 -29.05 -23.16
N ASN A 318 25.00 -28.55 -23.94
CA ASN A 318 25.89 -29.36 -24.76
C ASN A 318 27.38 -29.35 -24.37
N GLU A 319 27.82 -28.66 -23.32
CA GLU A 319 29.24 -28.73 -22.91
C GLU A 319 29.43 -29.28 -21.49
N SER A 320 29.77 -30.58 -21.47
CA SER A 320 30.68 -31.26 -20.53
C SER A 320 30.42 -31.15 -19.02
N ARG A 321 30.04 -32.31 -18.47
CA ARG A 321 30.25 -32.73 -17.09
C ARG A 321 31.67 -32.41 -16.59
N ASP A 322 31.76 -32.02 -15.32
CA ASP A 322 32.96 -31.98 -14.45
C ASP A 322 33.57 -30.60 -14.09
N ALA A 323 32.73 -29.60 -13.81
CA ALA A 323 33.15 -28.47 -12.96
C ALA A 323 32.14 -28.25 -11.82
N LYS A 324 32.52 -28.62 -10.59
CA LYS A 324 31.90 -28.07 -9.38
C LYS A 324 32.28 -26.59 -9.29
N HIS A 325 31.54 -25.73 -9.98
CA HIS A 325 31.58 -24.31 -9.69
C HIS A 325 30.83 -24.10 -8.38
N GLU A 326 31.59 -23.84 -7.32
CA GLU A 326 31.07 -23.16 -6.15
C GLU A 326 30.46 -21.86 -6.66
N SER A 327 29.12 -21.81 -6.63
CA SER A 327 28.33 -20.63 -6.92
C SER A 327 28.95 -19.46 -6.17
N GLU A 328 29.60 -18.56 -6.89
CA GLU A 328 30.08 -17.30 -6.36
C GLU A 328 28.88 -16.61 -5.70
N ASP A 329 29.01 -16.38 -4.39
CA ASP A 329 28.01 -15.76 -3.53
C ASP A 329 27.34 -14.56 -4.23
N ALA A 330 26.13 -14.80 -4.77
CA ALA A 330 25.32 -13.74 -5.35
C ALA A 330 25.15 -12.66 -4.28
N LYS A 331 25.77 -11.50 -4.48
CA LYS A 331 25.74 -10.41 -3.51
C LYS A 331 24.28 -10.12 -3.17
N PRO A 332 23.88 -10.20 -1.88
CA PRO A 332 22.50 -9.96 -1.50
C PRO A 332 22.10 -8.57 -1.98
N VAL A 333 21.07 -8.50 -2.82
CA VAL A 333 20.51 -7.24 -3.28
C VAL A 333 19.98 -6.52 -2.04
N LEU A 334 20.63 -5.42 -1.66
CA LEU A 334 20.23 -4.62 -0.51
C LEU A 334 18.80 -4.09 -0.75
N GLY A 335 17.88 -4.49 0.12
CA GLY A 335 16.51 -4.00 0.13
C GLY A 335 16.35 -2.79 1.06
N LEU A 336 15.12 -2.28 1.16
CA LEU A 336 14.78 -1.22 2.12
C LEU A 336 14.92 -1.78 3.56
N PRO A 337 15.91 -1.32 4.35
CA PRO A 337 16.14 -1.87 5.67
C PRO A 337 15.08 -1.41 6.67
N CYS A 338 14.80 -2.23 7.67
CA CYS A 338 13.91 -1.89 8.77
C CYS A 338 14.42 -2.42 10.12
N VAL A 339 13.84 -1.89 11.20
CA VAL A 339 13.90 -2.52 12.51
C VAL A 339 12.67 -3.40 12.66
N GLU A 340 12.88 -4.67 12.98
CA GLU A 340 11.81 -5.62 13.22
C GLU A 340 11.71 -5.91 14.71
N ILE A 341 10.50 -5.78 15.24
CA ILE A 341 10.16 -6.06 16.64
C ILE A 341 9.20 -7.25 16.64
N THR A 342 9.60 -8.34 17.28
CA THR A 342 8.85 -9.61 17.29
C THR A 342 8.47 -9.96 18.72
N THR A 343 7.22 -10.33 18.99
CA THR A 343 6.84 -10.87 20.30
C THR A 343 7.40 -12.28 20.47
N LYS A 344 7.87 -12.62 21.67
CA LYS A 344 8.20 -14.02 22.00
C LYS A 344 6.96 -14.87 22.25
N GLN A 345 5.91 -14.23 22.74
CA GLN A 345 4.60 -14.85 22.85
C GLN A 345 3.99 -15.01 21.46
N THR A 346 3.31 -16.13 21.27
CA THR A 346 2.55 -16.49 20.08
C THR A 346 1.05 -16.31 20.33
N PHE A 347 0.30 -16.06 19.27
CA PHE A 347 -1.14 -15.74 19.31
C PHE A 347 -1.86 -16.39 18.13
N ASP A 348 -3.08 -16.87 18.35
CA ASP A 348 -3.98 -17.45 17.36
C ASP A 348 -4.91 -16.41 16.71
N PHE A 349 -4.41 -15.17 16.55
CA PHE A 349 -5.22 -14.10 15.98
C PHE A 349 -5.57 -14.38 14.53
N ALA A 350 -6.87 -14.25 14.22
CA ALA A 350 -7.35 -14.29 12.85
C ALA A 350 -6.94 -13.03 12.08
N GLY A 351 -6.73 -11.91 12.77
CA GLY A 351 -6.33 -10.62 12.18
C GLY A 351 -5.59 -9.70 13.12
N ILE A 352 -4.86 -8.75 12.54
CA ILE A 352 -4.10 -7.75 13.28
C ILE A 352 -4.24 -6.37 12.66
N LEU A 353 -4.40 -5.36 13.51
CA LEU A 353 -4.52 -3.96 13.14
C LEU A 353 -3.41 -3.16 13.81
N LEU A 354 -3.01 -2.08 13.17
CA LEU A 354 -2.04 -1.12 13.70
C LEU A 354 -2.67 0.25 13.82
N ASP A 355 -2.49 0.86 14.98
CA ASP A 355 -2.81 2.24 15.30
C ASP A 355 -1.52 2.97 15.75
N GLU A 356 -1.57 4.29 16.03
CA GLU A 356 -0.41 5.15 16.33
C GLU A 356 0.58 4.48 17.31
N ASP A 357 0.08 4.00 18.44
CA ASP A 357 0.85 3.39 19.52
C ASP A 357 0.32 2.01 19.94
N ARG A 358 -0.64 1.45 19.20
CA ARG A 358 -1.32 0.20 19.56
C ARG A 358 -1.31 -0.82 18.44
N ILE A 359 -1.31 -2.07 18.85
CA ILE A 359 -1.59 -3.21 18.00
C ILE A 359 -2.88 -3.84 18.51
N ILE A 360 -3.80 -4.17 17.61
CA ILE A 360 -5.07 -4.80 17.97
C ILE A 360 -5.11 -6.19 17.33
N GLY A 361 -5.14 -7.24 18.15
CA GLY A 361 -5.38 -8.62 17.72
C GLY A 361 -6.86 -8.93 17.67
N LEU A 362 -7.29 -9.66 16.65
CA LEU A 362 -8.69 -10.05 16.41
C LEU A 362 -8.79 -11.58 16.51
N THR A 363 -9.66 -12.07 17.38
CA THR A 363 -10.02 -13.50 17.43
C THR A 363 -11.41 -13.69 16.84
N VAL A 364 -11.59 -14.75 16.05
CA VAL A 364 -12.88 -15.09 15.44
C VAL A 364 -13.30 -16.53 15.77
N ASN A 365 -14.59 -16.77 15.78
CA ASN A 365 -15.13 -18.13 15.87
C ASN A 365 -15.12 -18.84 14.50
N ALA A 366 -15.56 -20.10 14.45
CA ALA A 366 -15.66 -20.90 13.22
C ALA A 366 -16.62 -20.34 12.15
N ARG A 367 -17.44 -19.33 12.47
CA ARG A 367 -18.31 -18.62 11.50
C ARG A 367 -17.65 -17.36 10.95
N GLY A 368 -16.48 -16.97 11.47
CA GLY A 368 -15.80 -15.72 11.15
C GLY A 368 -16.31 -14.52 11.95
N ASP A 369 -17.16 -14.72 12.97
CA ASP A 369 -17.58 -13.62 13.84
C ASP A 369 -16.46 -13.28 14.82
N ILE A 370 -16.15 -11.99 14.99
CA ILE A 370 -15.19 -11.51 15.98
C ILE A 370 -15.71 -11.83 17.39
N THR A 371 -14.93 -12.55 18.18
CA THR A 371 -15.27 -12.90 19.57
C THR A 371 -14.53 -12.05 20.58
N ASP A 372 -13.27 -11.73 20.30
CA ASP A 372 -12.36 -11.07 21.24
C ASP A 372 -11.45 -10.06 20.53
N LEU A 373 -10.99 -9.06 21.29
CA LEU A 373 -10.08 -8.01 20.85
C LEU A 373 -9.00 -7.81 21.91
N ASP A 374 -7.74 -8.04 21.54
CA ASP A 374 -6.59 -7.76 22.39
C ASP A 374 -5.90 -6.47 21.95
N VAL A 375 -5.57 -5.59 22.89
CA VAL A 375 -4.92 -4.31 22.61
C VAL A 375 -3.56 -4.25 23.29
N PHE A 376 -2.51 -4.24 22.49
CA PHE A 376 -1.12 -4.12 22.93
C PHE A 376 -0.63 -2.69 22.77
N LEU A 377 0.09 -2.16 23.75
CA LEU A 377 0.79 -0.88 23.65
C LEU A 377 2.22 -1.11 23.16
N MET A 378 2.67 -0.38 22.14
CA MET A 378 4.05 -0.43 21.64
C MET A 378 5.08 0.26 22.57
N GLY A 379 4.73 0.44 23.85
CA GLY A 379 5.36 1.38 24.80
C GLY A 379 6.70 0.98 25.44
N GLY A 380 7.35 -0.07 24.96
CA GLY A 380 8.59 -0.60 25.57
C GLY A 380 9.88 0.10 25.13
N VAL A 381 9.89 0.73 23.96
CA VAL A 381 11.12 1.28 23.37
C VAL A 381 11.27 2.75 23.75
N ARG A 382 11.67 3.01 24.99
CA ARG A 382 12.02 4.38 25.41
C ARG A 382 13.45 4.67 24.99
N ARG A 383 13.67 5.78 24.27
CA ARG A 383 15.03 6.35 24.17
C ARG A 383 15.53 6.54 25.59
N ALA A 384 16.69 5.96 25.90
CA ALA A 384 17.39 6.30 27.12
C ALA A 384 17.43 7.84 27.18
N ARG A 385 16.81 8.43 28.20
CA ARG A 385 17.01 9.85 28.44
C ARG A 385 18.51 9.98 28.61
N GLN A 386 19.17 10.73 27.70
CA GLN A 386 20.48 11.25 28.02
C GLN A 386 20.22 12.08 29.27
N ASP A 387 20.58 11.54 30.43
CA ASP A 387 20.60 12.30 31.65
C ASP A 387 21.49 13.50 31.35
N GLU A 388 20.87 14.67 31.25
CA GLU A 388 21.51 15.98 31.24
C GLU A 388 22.22 16.14 32.60
N SER A 389 23.28 15.37 32.78
CA SER A 389 24.29 15.55 33.80
C SER A 389 25.27 16.60 33.27
N THR A 390 24.77 17.82 33.16
CA THR A 390 25.62 19.01 33.03
C THR A 390 25.44 19.82 34.30
N GLN A 391 26.30 19.51 35.27
CA GLN A 391 26.70 20.42 36.34
C GLN A 391 27.90 21.22 35.86
#